data_AF-A0A6I1DXF6-F1
#
_entry.id   AF-A0A6I1DXF6-F1
#
_cell.length_a   1.000
_cell.length_b   1.000
_cell.length_c   1.000
_cell.angle_alpha   90.00
_cell.angle_beta   90.00
_cell.angle_gamma   90.00
#
_symmetry.space_group_name_H-M   'P 1'
#
loop_
_entity.id
_entity.type
_entity.pdbx_description
1 polymer ?
#
loop_
_entity_poly.entity_id
_entity_poly.type
_entity_poly.pdbx_seq_one_letter_code
_entity_poly.pdbx_strand_id
1 'polypeptide(L)'
;FKSEENVKGLFADLDVNSNKLGSSHKKRVEKLTKILQAIGDMQLGDYQKSGIDVFGDAYEYLMTMYASNAGKSGGEFFTPQEVSELLAKIALHNQESVNKVYDPCCGSGSLLLQFSKVLGDKNVSKG
;
A
#
# COMPACT_ATOMS: atom_id res chain seq x y z
N PHE A 1 -20.29 12.39 8.82
CA PHE A 1 -18.97 12.75 8.27
C PHE A 1 -17.80 12.22 9.11
N LYS A 2 -17.90 11.05 9.78
CA LYS A 2 -16.79 10.49 10.60
C LYS A 2 -15.58 10.02 9.79
N SER A 3 -15.76 9.69 8.51
CA SER A 3 -14.68 9.22 7.64
C SER A 3 -13.79 10.34 7.08
N GLU A 4 -14.22 11.60 7.20
CA GLU A 4 -13.49 12.75 6.65
C GLU A 4 -12.12 12.93 7.33
N GLU A 5 -12.06 12.72 8.65
CA GLU A 5 -10.81 12.80 9.41
C GLU A 5 -9.82 11.71 9.01
N ASN A 6 -10.29 10.52 8.62
CA ASN A 6 -9.45 9.39 8.24
C ASN A 6 -8.79 9.55 6.86
N VAL A 7 -9.37 10.36 5.98
CA VAL A 7 -8.87 10.57 4.61
C VAL A 7 -8.28 11.97 4.39
N LYS A 8 -8.26 12.79 5.45
CA LYS A 8 -7.74 14.15 5.39
C LYS A 8 -6.27 14.13 4.98
N GLY A 9 -5.95 14.87 3.91
CA GLY A 9 -4.58 14.98 3.38
C GLY A 9 -4.14 13.84 2.46
N LEU A 10 -4.89 12.74 2.36
CA LEU A 10 -4.52 11.57 1.54
C LEU A 10 -4.30 11.92 0.06
N PHE A 11 -5.06 12.90 -0.45
CA PHE A 11 -5.00 13.33 -1.85
C PHE A 11 -4.33 14.71 -2.03
N ALA A 12 -3.63 15.23 -1.02
CA ALA A 12 -3.06 16.58 -1.06
C ALA A 12 -2.04 16.77 -2.19
N ASP A 13 -1.27 15.73 -2.50
CA ASP A 13 -0.24 15.75 -3.55
C ASP A 13 -0.79 15.38 -4.94
N LEU A 14 -2.07 15.03 -5.05
CA LEU A 14 -2.68 14.65 -6.32
C LEU A 14 -3.06 15.88 -7.15
N ASP A 15 -2.19 16.27 -8.08
CA ASP A 15 -2.47 17.34 -9.03
C ASP A 15 -3.16 16.81 -10.31
N VAL A 16 -4.49 16.88 -10.34
CA VAL A 16 -5.31 16.53 -11.51
C VAL A 16 -5.19 17.53 -12.69
N ASN A 17 -4.54 18.68 -12.47
CA ASN A 17 -4.30 19.69 -13.50
C ASN A 17 -2.88 19.64 -14.07
N SER A 18 -2.05 18.70 -13.62
CA SER A 18 -0.66 18.57 -14.04
C SER A 18 -0.50 18.45 -15.56
N ASN A 19 0.47 19.16 -16.12
CA ASN A 19 0.85 19.03 -17.53
C ASN A 19 1.37 17.63 -17.88
N LYS A 20 1.79 16.82 -16.90
CA LYS A 20 2.15 15.40 -17.07
C LYS A 20 0.95 14.52 -17.46
N LEU A 21 -0.27 14.96 -17.11
CA LEU A 21 -1.51 14.29 -17.51
C LEU A 21 -1.95 14.68 -18.93
N GLY A 22 -1.52 15.84 -19.42
CA GLY A 22 -1.78 16.31 -20.78
C GLY A 22 -1.78 17.83 -20.88
N SER A 23 -1.39 18.34 -22.05
CA SER A 23 -1.26 19.78 -22.32
C SER A 23 -2.58 20.54 -22.44
N SER A 24 -3.72 19.86 -22.57
CA SER A 24 -5.05 20.48 -22.64
C SER A 24 -6.02 19.84 -21.66
N HIS A 25 -7.05 20.59 -21.23
CA HIS A 25 -8.09 20.09 -20.33
C HIS A 25 -8.73 18.80 -20.87
N LYS A 26 -9.07 18.77 -22.16
CA LYS A 26 -9.65 17.59 -22.82
C LYS A 26 -8.74 16.36 -22.68
N LYS A 27 -7.44 16.49 -22.96
CA LYS A 27 -6.48 15.38 -22.84
C LYS A 27 -6.32 14.88 -21.39
N ARG A 28 -6.33 15.79 -20.42
CA ARG A 28 -6.26 15.43 -18.99
C ARG A 28 -7.48 14.61 -18.58
N VAL A 29 -8.69 15.08 -18.91
CA VAL A 29 -9.94 14.35 -18.63
C VAL A 29 -9.93 12.99 -19.31
N GLU A 30 -9.60 12.92 -20.60
CA GLU A 30 -9.51 11.64 -21.33
C GLU A 30 -8.55 10.65 -20.67
N LYS A 31 -7.38 11.12 -20.21
CA LYS A 31 -6.39 10.25 -19.56
C LYS A 31 -6.86 9.77 -18.18
N LEU A 32 -7.44 10.65 -17.37
CA LEU A 32 -7.99 10.29 -16.06
C LEU A 32 -9.16 9.31 -16.21
N THR A 33 -10.07 9.57 -17.15
CA THR A 33 -11.20 8.66 -17.45
C THR A 33 -10.70 7.28 -17.85
N LYS A 34 -9.67 7.19 -18.71
CA LYS A 34 -9.06 5.91 -19.09
C LYS A 34 -8.47 5.15 -17.91
N ILE A 35 -7.81 5.85 -16.98
CA ILE A 35 -7.25 5.22 -15.77
C ILE A 35 -8.39 4.67 -14.90
N LEU A 36 -9.44 5.47 -14.67
CA LEU A 36 -10.59 5.06 -13.86
C LEU A 36 -11.34 3.89 -14.49
N GLN A 37 -11.50 3.89 -15.82
CA GLN A 37 -12.10 2.77 -16.55
C GLN A 37 -11.25 1.52 -16.44
N ALA A 38 -9.92 1.62 -16.65
CA ALA A 38 -9.02 0.48 -16.50
C ALA A 38 -9.06 -0.13 -15.09
N ILE A 39 -9.19 0.69 -14.05
CA ILE A 39 -9.38 0.21 -12.67
C ILE A 39 -10.77 -0.43 -12.50
N GLY A 40 -11.82 0.19 -13.02
CA GLY A 40 -13.20 -0.32 -12.92
C GLY A 40 -13.43 -1.63 -13.69
N ASP A 41 -12.69 -1.84 -14.77
CA ASP A 41 -12.75 -3.05 -15.61
C ASP A 41 -11.92 -4.21 -15.04
N MET A 42 -11.17 -3.99 -13.95
CA MET A 42 -10.43 -5.07 -13.28
C MET A 42 -11.41 -6.14 -12.79
N GLN A 43 -11.23 -7.37 -13.25
CA GLN A 43 -12.03 -8.51 -12.82
C GLN A 43 -11.57 -8.99 -11.44
N LEU A 44 -12.00 -8.30 -10.40
CA LEU A 44 -11.63 -8.62 -9.01
C LEU A 44 -12.52 -9.70 -8.38
N GLY A 45 -13.56 -10.15 -9.08
CA GLY A 45 -14.50 -11.16 -8.59
C GLY A 45 -15.21 -10.72 -7.30
N ASP A 46 -15.71 -11.68 -6.53
CA ASP A 46 -16.22 -11.44 -5.17
C ASP A 46 -15.04 -11.39 -4.18
N TYR A 47 -14.21 -10.34 -4.31
CA TYR A 47 -13.00 -10.16 -3.50
C TYR A 47 -13.28 -10.12 -1.99
N GLN A 48 -14.51 -9.78 -1.59
CA GLN A 48 -14.93 -9.78 -0.20
C GLN A 48 -15.12 -11.20 0.36
N LYS A 49 -15.41 -12.18 -0.51
CA LYS A 49 -15.64 -13.59 -0.13
C LYS A 49 -14.44 -14.50 -0.33
N SER A 50 -13.45 -14.09 -1.14
CA SER A 50 -12.29 -14.94 -1.44
C SER A 50 -11.36 -15.17 -0.25
N GLY A 51 -11.41 -14.31 0.78
CA GLY A 51 -10.48 -14.34 1.91
C GLY A 51 -9.04 -13.95 1.53
N ILE A 52 -8.83 -13.48 0.29
CA ILE A 52 -7.54 -13.07 -0.26
C ILE A 52 -7.52 -11.53 -0.27
N ASP A 53 -6.46 -10.93 0.28
CA ASP A 53 -6.24 -9.47 0.26
C ASP A 53 -5.72 -9.01 -1.11
N VAL A 54 -6.56 -9.13 -2.14
CA VAL A 54 -6.20 -8.83 -3.53
C VAL A 54 -5.75 -7.37 -3.70
N PHE A 55 -6.35 -6.44 -2.97
CA PHE A 55 -6.01 -5.02 -3.03
C PHE A 55 -4.70 -4.71 -2.33
N GLY A 56 -4.43 -5.34 -1.18
CA GLY A 56 -3.13 -5.23 -0.49
C GLY A 56 -2.00 -5.77 -1.36
N ASP A 57 -2.18 -6.95 -1.96
CA ASP A 57 -1.17 -7.55 -2.84
C ASP A 57 -0.92 -6.71 -4.11
N ALA A 58 -1.99 -6.17 -4.72
CA ALA A 58 -1.86 -5.26 -5.86
C ALA A 58 -1.12 -3.96 -5.49
N TYR A 59 -1.37 -3.41 -4.29
CA TYR A 59 -0.66 -2.25 -3.79
C TYR A 59 0.83 -2.54 -3.55
N GLU A 60 1.17 -3.65 -2.90
CA GLU A 60 2.55 -4.08 -2.67
C GLU A 60 3.30 -4.30 -3.99
N TYR A 61 2.63 -4.88 -4.99
CA TYR A 61 3.19 -5.04 -6.32
C TYR A 61 3.50 -3.69 -6.99
N LEU A 62 2.55 -2.74 -6.98
CA LEU A 62 2.76 -1.40 -7.51
C LEU A 62 3.92 -0.68 -6.79
N MET A 63 4.05 -0.87 -5.48
CA MET A 63 5.12 -0.28 -4.70
C MET A 63 6.49 -0.87 -5.01
N THR A 64 6.55 -2.19 -5.22
CA THR A 64 7.76 -2.88 -5.70
C THR A 64 8.19 -2.35 -7.06
N MET A 65 7.25 -2.17 -7.99
CA MET A 65 7.50 -1.61 -9.32
C MET A 65 7.97 -0.16 -9.26
N TYR A 66 7.40 0.65 -8.36
CA TYR A 66 7.82 2.03 -8.14
C TYR A 66 9.25 2.09 -7.58
N ALA A 67 9.55 1.34 -6.53
CA ALA A 67 10.87 1.27 -5.92
C ALA A 67 11.95 0.82 -6.91
N SER A 68 11.62 -0.16 -7.77
CA SER A 68 12.52 -0.65 -8.81
C SER A 68 12.84 0.41 -9.88
N ASN A 69 11.90 1.31 -10.16
CA ASN A 69 12.03 2.35 -11.19
C ASN A 69 12.54 3.71 -10.65
N ALA A 70 12.41 3.98 -9.34
CA ALA A 70 12.66 5.32 -8.76
C ALA A 70 14.14 5.76 -8.76
N GLY A 71 15.08 4.87 -9.06
CA GLY A 71 16.51 5.20 -9.05
C GLY A 71 17.08 5.34 -7.64
N LYS A 72 18.28 4.78 -7.43
CA LYS A 72 18.97 4.63 -6.13
C LYS A 72 19.52 5.95 -5.57
N SER A 73 18.67 6.96 -5.33
CA SER A 73 19.15 8.33 -5.09
C SER A 73 18.87 8.92 -3.71
N GLY A 74 18.25 8.21 -2.76
CA GLY A 74 17.89 8.87 -1.49
C GLY A 74 17.39 7.99 -0.36
N GLY A 75 18.22 7.09 0.15
CA GLY A 75 18.17 6.60 1.54
C GLY A 75 17.08 5.59 1.94
N GLU A 76 15.88 5.66 1.35
CA GLU A 76 14.79 4.75 1.69
C GLU A 76 14.74 3.58 0.70
N PHE A 77 15.06 2.39 1.19
CA PHE A 77 14.98 1.15 0.42
C PHE A 77 13.64 0.46 0.72
N PHE A 78 12.92 0.09 -0.33
CA PHE A 78 11.75 -0.79 -0.19
C PHE A 78 12.23 -2.18 0.25
N THR A 79 11.72 -2.67 1.38
CA THR A 79 12.01 -4.02 1.88
C THR A 79 11.19 -5.04 1.09
N PRO A 80 11.82 -5.95 0.31
CA PRO A 80 11.09 -7.00 -0.40
C PRO A 80 10.23 -7.84 0.53
N GLN A 81 9.18 -8.46 -0.01
CA GLN A 81 8.18 -9.19 0.76
C GLN A 81 8.81 -10.35 1.55
N GLU A 82 9.70 -11.11 0.92
CA GLU A 82 10.36 -12.27 1.53
C GLU A 82 11.28 -11.86 2.68
N VAL A 83 11.97 -10.71 2.54
CA VAL A 83 12.80 -10.14 3.60
C VAL A 83 11.91 -9.65 4.75
N SER A 84 10.79 -9.00 4.43
CA SER A 84 9.84 -8.52 5.44
C SER A 84 9.24 -9.68 6.23
N GLU A 85 8.89 -10.78 5.55
CA GLU A 85 8.34 -11.97 6.20
C GLU A 85 9.37 -12.63 7.12
N LEU A 86 10.62 -12.75 6.67
CA LEU A 86 11.71 -13.28 7.48
C LEU A 86 11.93 -12.42 8.73
N LEU A 87 12.01 -11.10 8.59
CA LEU A 87 12.19 -10.18 9.72
C LEU A 87 11.02 -10.26 10.70
N ALA A 88 9.79 -10.32 10.21
CA ALA A 88 8.61 -10.49 11.06
C ALA A 88 8.66 -11.82 11.82
N LYS A 89 8.99 -12.94 11.17
CA LYS A 89 9.13 -14.26 11.82
C LYS A 89 10.24 -14.28 12.88
N ILE A 90 11.36 -13.62 12.63
CA ILE A 90 12.47 -13.50 13.60
C ILE A 90 12.02 -12.67 14.80
N ALA A 91 11.41 -11.51 14.56
CA ALA A 91 10.97 -10.61 15.63
C ALA A 91 9.84 -11.22 16.49
N LEU A 92 9.00 -12.06 15.90
CA LEU A 92 7.89 -12.76 16.55
C LEU A 92 8.29 -14.14 17.10
N HIS A 93 9.58 -14.48 17.13
CA HIS A 93 10.01 -15.79 17.59
C HIS A 93 9.53 -16.07 19.03
N ASN A 94 8.80 -17.17 19.22
CA ASN A 94 8.14 -17.55 20.47
C ASN A 94 7.15 -16.50 21.03
N GLN A 95 6.57 -15.66 20.17
CA GLN A 95 5.51 -14.72 20.53
C GLN A 95 4.21 -15.16 19.85
N GLU A 96 3.17 -15.44 20.65
CA GLU A 96 1.83 -15.76 20.14
C GLU A 96 0.97 -14.50 19.93
N SER A 97 1.34 -13.39 20.58
CA SER A 97 0.68 -12.09 20.42
C SER A 97 1.64 -10.95 20.76
N VAL A 98 1.38 -9.76 20.23
CA VAL A 98 2.15 -8.54 20.54
C VAL A 98 1.21 -7.36 20.81
N ASN A 99 1.65 -6.44 21.68
CA ASN A 99 0.87 -5.24 21.95
C ASN A 99 0.99 -4.22 20.82
N LYS A 100 2.23 -3.88 20.42
CA LYS A 100 2.54 -2.91 19.37
C LYS A 100 3.78 -3.37 18.62
N VAL A 101 3.84 -3.04 17.34
CA VAL A 101 5.03 -3.15 16.51
C VAL A 101 5.45 -1.72 16.15
N TYR A 102 6.74 -1.42 16.32
CA TYR A 102 7.29 -0.10 16.05
C TYR A 102 8.44 -0.20 15.08
N ASP A 103 8.37 0.58 14.00
CA ASP A 103 9.42 0.71 13.00
C ASP A 103 9.67 2.22 12.76
N PRO A 104 10.81 2.77 13.20
CA PRO A 104 11.11 4.19 13.08
C PRO A 104 11.37 4.65 11.63
N CYS A 105 11.59 3.70 10.71
CA CYS A 105 11.93 3.97 9.31
C CYS A 105 10.98 3.20 8.37
N CYS A 106 9.69 3.12 8.71
CA CYS A 106 8.74 2.21 8.08
C CYS A 106 8.42 2.52 6.60
N GLY A 107 8.67 3.74 6.13
CA GLY A 107 8.44 4.15 4.75
C GLY A 107 7.01 3.82 4.29
N SER A 108 6.89 2.88 3.33
CA SER A 108 5.59 2.40 2.82
C SER A 108 4.73 1.66 3.85
N GLY A 109 5.27 1.30 5.01
CA GLY A 109 4.60 0.52 6.05
C GLY A 109 4.47 -0.98 5.74
N SER A 110 4.97 -1.44 4.59
CA SER A 110 4.84 -2.83 4.12
C SER A 110 5.39 -3.85 5.11
N LEU A 111 6.51 -3.55 5.77
CA LEU A 111 7.06 -4.40 6.82
C LEU A 111 6.10 -4.54 8.01
N LEU A 112 5.49 -3.45 8.47
CA LEU A 112 4.54 -3.48 9.59
C LEU A 112 3.28 -4.29 9.26
N LEU A 113 2.78 -4.18 8.02
CA LEU A 113 1.66 -5.00 7.55
C LEU A 113 2.00 -6.50 7.58
N GLN A 114 3.26 -6.86 7.31
CA GLN A 114 3.72 -8.24 7.35
C GLN A 114 3.64 -8.86 8.75
N PHE A 115 3.82 -8.07 9.83
CA PHE A 115 3.61 -8.57 11.19
C PHE A 115 2.16 -9.00 11.42
N SER A 116 1.18 -8.25 10.89
CA SER A 116 -0.24 -8.62 10.96
C SER A 116 -0.53 -9.87 10.13
N LYS A 117 0.05 -9.98 8.92
CA LYS A 117 -0.10 -11.17 8.06
C LYS A 117 0.49 -12.44 8.71
N VAL A 118 1.66 -12.34 9.35
CA VAL A 118 2.35 -13.49 9.98
C VAL A 118 1.71 -13.89 11.31
N LEU A 119 1.34 -12.93 12.16
CA LEU A 119 0.81 -13.18 13.49
C LEU A 119 -0.71 -13.42 13.48
N GLY A 120 -1.41 -12.89 12.48
CA GLY A 120 -2.86 -12.79 12.39
C GLY A 120 -3.40 -11.55 13.09
N ASP A 121 -4.36 -10.85 12.45
CA ASP A 121 -4.90 -9.57 12.92
C ASP A 121 -5.44 -9.56 14.37
N LYS A 122 -5.85 -10.73 14.88
CA LYS A 122 -6.39 -10.89 16.24
C LYS A 122 -5.30 -10.90 17.32
N ASN A 123 -4.06 -11.14 16.92
CA ASN A 123 -2.92 -11.32 17.82
C ASN A 123 -2.02 -10.08 17.89
N VAL A 124 -2.37 -9.02 17.15
CA VAL A 124 -1.81 -7.67 17.32
C VAL A 124 -2.85 -6.82 18.06
N SER A 125 -2.65 -6.55 19.35
CA SER A 125 -3.66 -5.84 20.13
C SER A 125 -3.75 -4.37 19.72
N LYS A 126 -4.95 -3.85 19.45
CA LYS A 126 -5.16 -2.41 19.30
C LYS A 126 -5.20 -1.79 20.68
N GLY A 127 -4.06 -1.26 21.13
CA GLY A 127 -3.97 -0.52 22.39
C GLY A 127 -4.83 0.74 22.40
#